data_AF-A0A2B7GXB0-F1
#
_entry.id   AF-A0A2B7GXB0-F1
#
_cell.length_a   1.000
_cell.length_b   1.000
_cell.length_c   1.000
_cell.angle_alpha   90.00
_cell.angle_beta   90.00
_cell.angle_gamma   90.00
#
_symmetry.space_group_name_H-M   'P 1'
#
loop_
_entity.id
_entity.type
_entity.pdbx_description
1 polymer ?
#
loop_
_entity_poly.entity_id
_entity_poly.type
_entity_poly.pdbx_seq_one_letter_code
_entity_poly.pdbx_strand_id
1 'polypeptide(L)'
;MEPDDTWTALRKQCEALEPGAELITPVSERPFGIERTAEDRIVVRFGDSGERRSLWREQFVVFLERLDEGSIAIEQLQPGVEPYASVVTLADTYATDDETIRYDVDAAGGETPFLVPATDARDPPQRVHDDAMLLAALLEGIDADDPAALDTDSLTDLYVLASDVQHGSDRLRRSAREPLLERIGPDQRLHGRYGTVRRTTRERRRPKDAETVFAALDERGIPREWVTGIDRDKLDVVLAVTDLEENEVYDVDEDVYVQKTGVDEDEKYSRLQGIADRIDDLEDTEGEALREELDDIEDRLEAALSAG
;
A
#
# COMPACT_ATOMS: atom_id res chain seq x y z
N MET A 1 -34.15 22.37 0.28
CA MET A 1 -34.05 21.54 1.49
C MET A 1 -33.54 22.44 2.60
N GLU A 2 -34.05 22.34 3.84
CA GLU A 2 -33.48 23.17 4.92
C GLU A 2 -32.04 22.72 5.21
N PRO A 3 -31.08 23.64 5.46
CA PRO A 3 -29.66 23.29 5.68
C PRO A 3 -29.43 22.25 6.78
N ASP A 4 -30.34 22.17 7.76
CA ASP A 4 -30.29 21.22 8.88
C ASP A 4 -30.61 19.78 8.45
N ASP A 5 -31.51 19.62 7.48
CA ASP A 5 -31.83 18.31 6.90
C ASP A 5 -30.65 17.79 6.08
N THR A 6 -30.04 18.65 5.27
CA THR A 6 -28.85 18.31 4.46
C THR A 6 -27.67 17.95 5.34
N TRP A 7 -27.41 18.71 6.41
CA TRP A 7 -26.32 18.42 7.35
C TRP A 7 -26.50 17.05 8.04
N THR A 8 -27.72 16.76 8.48
CA THR A 8 -28.04 15.47 9.11
C THR A 8 -27.86 14.32 8.13
N ALA A 9 -28.29 14.50 6.87
CA ALA A 9 -28.08 13.52 5.81
C ALA A 9 -26.59 13.29 5.52
N LEU A 10 -25.80 14.35 5.37
CA LEU A 10 -24.35 14.25 5.12
C LEU A 10 -23.62 13.51 6.24
N ARG A 11 -23.95 13.80 7.50
CA ARG A 11 -23.38 13.08 8.65
C ARG A 11 -23.73 11.60 8.61
N LYS A 12 -24.99 11.27 8.32
CA LYS A 12 -25.44 9.88 8.18
C LYS A 12 -24.70 9.15 7.06
N GLN A 13 -24.46 9.80 5.92
CA GLN A 13 -23.67 9.21 4.83
C GLN A 13 -22.22 8.97 5.25
N CYS A 14 -21.60 9.92 5.94
CA CYS A 14 -20.24 9.75 6.47
C CYS A 14 -20.15 8.61 7.50
N GLU A 15 -21.17 8.46 8.35
CA GLU A 15 -21.27 7.37 9.35
C GLU A 15 -21.56 6.00 8.72
N ALA A 16 -22.14 5.97 7.52
CA ALA A 16 -22.45 4.76 6.77
C ALA A 16 -21.31 4.27 5.87
N LEU A 17 -20.22 5.04 5.74
CA LEU A 17 -19.04 4.62 4.96
C LEU A 17 -18.44 3.35 5.55
N GLU A 18 -18.01 2.45 4.66
CA GLU A 18 -17.27 1.26 5.07
C GLU A 18 -16.01 1.65 5.86
N PRO A 19 -15.72 1.00 6.99
CA PRO A 19 -14.47 1.22 7.72
C PRO A 19 -13.25 1.04 6.80
N GLY A 20 -12.42 2.07 6.70
CA GLY A 20 -11.23 2.08 5.85
C GLY A 20 -11.47 2.64 4.44
N ALA A 21 -12.70 2.99 4.07
CA ALA A 21 -12.95 3.76 2.86
C ALA A 21 -12.36 5.18 3.01
N GLU A 22 -11.86 5.72 1.91
CA GLU A 22 -11.26 7.05 1.85
C GLU A 22 -11.99 7.92 0.82
N LEU A 23 -11.96 9.22 1.05
CA LEU A 23 -12.33 10.23 0.07
C LEU A 23 -11.06 10.85 -0.53
N ILE A 24 -11.12 11.25 -1.79
CA ILE A 24 -10.06 11.97 -2.49
C ILE A 24 -10.47 13.43 -2.66
N THR A 25 -9.55 14.35 -2.39
CA THR A 25 -9.77 15.77 -2.72
C THR A 25 -9.75 15.97 -4.24
N PRO A 26 -10.72 16.67 -4.85
CA PRO A 26 -10.94 16.61 -6.30
C PRO A 26 -9.81 17.15 -7.19
N VAL A 27 -8.96 18.05 -6.69
CA VAL A 27 -7.89 18.71 -7.45
C VAL A 27 -6.51 18.25 -6.99
N SER A 28 -6.28 18.23 -5.69
CA SER A 28 -4.99 17.86 -5.12
C SER A 28 -4.79 16.35 -4.95
N GLU A 29 -5.83 15.56 -5.25
CA GLU A 29 -5.82 14.08 -5.22
C GLU A 29 -5.32 13.49 -3.89
N ARG A 30 -5.50 14.22 -2.79
CA ARG A 30 -5.08 13.80 -1.45
C ARG A 30 -6.15 12.89 -0.84
N PRO A 31 -5.79 11.66 -0.46
CA PRO A 31 -6.70 10.77 0.24
C PRO A 31 -6.94 11.23 1.68
N PHE A 32 -8.17 11.08 2.17
CA PHE A 32 -8.54 11.32 3.56
C PHE A 32 -9.70 10.44 4.01
N GLY A 33 -9.64 9.95 5.25
CA GLY A 33 -10.73 9.21 5.89
C GLY A 33 -11.57 10.09 6.82
N ILE A 34 -12.83 9.68 7.05
CA ILE A 34 -13.66 10.24 8.10
C ILE A 34 -13.26 9.61 9.44
N GLU A 35 -12.70 10.40 10.36
CA GLU A 35 -12.28 9.91 11.68
C GLU A 35 -13.44 9.96 12.69
N ARG A 36 -14.26 11.02 12.64
CA ARG A 36 -15.46 11.15 13.49
C ARG A 36 -16.43 12.20 12.96
N THR A 37 -17.71 11.97 13.12
CA THR A 37 -18.77 12.98 12.96
C THR A 37 -19.17 13.57 14.32
N ALA A 38 -19.50 14.86 14.35
CA ALA A 38 -20.00 15.57 15.52
C ALA A 38 -21.16 16.49 15.11
N GLU A 39 -21.84 17.08 16.09
CA GLU A 39 -23.00 17.94 15.83
C GLU A 39 -22.69 19.15 14.95
N ASP A 40 -21.49 19.72 15.09
CA ASP A 40 -21.06 20.97 14.46
C ASP A 40 -19.95 20.80 13.41
N ARG A 41 -19.38 19.60 13.28
CA ARG A 41 -18.25 19.33 12.38
C ARG A 41 -18.09 17.86 12.02
N ILE A 42 -17.35 17.61 10.95
CA ILE A 42 -16.79 16.30 10.60
C ILE A 42 -15.26 16.39 10.74
N VAL A 43 -14.66 15.47 11.49
CA VAL A 43 -13.20 15.38 11.64
C VAL A 43 -12.68 14.38 10.63
N VAL A 44 -11.77 14.84 9.77
CA VAL A 44 -11.12 14.02 8.75
C VAL A 44 -9.63 13.90 9.03
N ARG A 45 -9.03 12.81 8.54
CA ARG A 45 -7.59 12.57 8.63
C ARG A 45 -7.05 12.25 7.25
N PHE A 46 -6.06 13.02 6.80
CA PHE A 46 -5.40 12.79 5.52
C PHE A 46 -4.44 11.59 5.60
N GLY A 47 -4.56 10.66 4.65
CA GLY A 47 -3.75 9.44 4.59
C GLY A 47 -2.28 9.72 4.25
N ASP A 48 -2.02 10.76 3.43
CA ASP A 48 -0.68 11.13 2.97
C ASP A 48 0.24 11.69 4.06
N SER A 49 -0.32 12.41 5.02
CA SER A 49 0.40 13.26 5.97
C SER A 49 0.03 12.97 7.43
N GLY A 50 -1.09 12.28 7.65
CA GLY A 50 -1.69 12.11 8.97
C GLY A 50 -2.31 13.40 9.54
N GLU A 51 -2.39 14.47 8.75
CA GLU A 51 -2.99 15.75 9.14
C GLU A 51 -4.46 15.54 9.53
N ARG A 52 -4.85 16.08 10.70
CA ARG A 52 -6.25 16.10 11.13
C ARG A 52 -6.88 17.45 10.85
N ARG A 53 -8.08 17.43 10.27
CA ARG A 53 -8.81 18.63 9.90
C ARG A 53 -10.27 18.55 10.32
N SER A 54 -10.79 19.67 10.82
CA SER A 54 -12.22 19.82 11.14
C SER A 54 -12.92 20.52 9.99
N LEU A 55 -13.92 19.86 9.42
CA LEU A 55 -14.85 20.39 8.43
C LEU A 55 -16.09 20.91 9.15
N TRP A 56 -16.19 22.23 9.29
CA TRP A 56 -17.23 22.86 10.11
C TRP A 56 -18.54 22.97 9.36
N ARG A 57 -19.65 22.68 10.03
CA ARG A 57 -21.02 22.79 9.49
C ARG A 57 -21.27 24.14 8.81
N GLU A 58 -20.83 25.23 9.42
CA GLU A 58 -21.01 26.58 8.87
C GLU A 58 -20.38 26.75 7.49
N GLN A 59 -19.24 26.09 7.24
CA GLN A 59 -18.58 26.12 5.93
C GLN A 59 -19.30 25.25 4.90
N PHE A 60 -19.94 24.15 5.34
CA PHE A 60 -20.87 23.41 4.47
C PHE A 60 -22.05 24.28 4.08
N VAL A 61 -22.68 25.03 5.00
CA VAL A 61 -23.81 25.92 4.66
C VAL A 61 -23.41 26.90 3.56
N VAL A 62 -22.28 27.59 3.71
CA VAL A 62 -21.77 28.53 2.68
C VAL A 62 -21.50 27.82 1.34
N PHE A 63 -20.97 26.60 1.37
CA PHE A 63 -20.67 25.84 0.16
C PHE A 63 -21.96 25.38 -0.55
N LEU A 64 -22.94 24.91 0.22
CA LEU A 64 -24.24 24.46 -0.28
C LEU A 64 -25.05 25.61 -0.86
N GLU A 65 -25.06 26.80 -0.22
CA GLU A 65 -25.70 28.00 -0.76
C GLU A 65 -25.16 28.36 -2.16
N ARG A 66 -23.86 28.19 -2.39
CA ARG A 66 -23.25 28.40 -3.73
C ARG A 66 -23.65 27.34 -4.75
N LEU A 67 -23.91 26.10 -4.32
CA LEU A 67 -24.42 25.03 -5.18
C LEU A 67 -25.93 25.18 -5.47
N ASP A 68 -26.68 25.82 -4.59
CA ASP A 68 -28.08 26.16 -4.85
C ASP A 68 -28.20 27.30 -5.88
N GLU A 69 -27.19 28.18 -5.97
CA GLU A 69 -27.11 29.25 -6.97
C GLU A 69 -26.65 28.78 -8.36
N GLY A 70 -26.03 27.59 -8.46
CA GLY A 70 -25.51 27.07 -9.73
C GLY A 70 -24.55 25.89 -9.56
N SER A 71 -23.56 25.77 -10.44
CA SER A 71 -22.50 24.74 -10.34
C SER A 71 -21.18 25.34 -9.88
N ILE A 72 -20.37 24.51 -9.23
CA ILE A 72 -19.00 24.84 -8.83
C ILE A 72 -18.04 24.06 -9.71
N ALA A 73 -17.12 24.76 -10.38
CA ALA A 73 -16.05 24.12 -11.14
C ALA A 73 -15.00 23.51 -10.20
N ILE A 74 -14.71 22.23 -10.39
CA ILE A 74 -13.76 21.45 -9.58
C ILE A 74 -12.38 22.09 -9.61
N GLU A 75 -11.88 22.47 -10.80
CA GLU A 75 -10.55 23.06 -10.98
C GLU A 75 -10.34 24.38 -10.21
N GLN A 76 -11.42 25.04 -9.79
CA GLN A 76 -11.37 26.31 -9.04
C GLN A 76 -11.40 26.10 -7.53
N LEU A 77 -11.59 24.86 -7.06
CA LEU A 77 -11.60 24.53 -5.64
C LEU A 77 -10.24 24.84 -5.03
N GLN A 78 -10.26 25.63 -3.97
CA GLN A 78 -9.08 25.88 -3.17
C GLN A 78 -8.78 24.65 -2.32
N PRO A 79 -7.52 24.34 -1.97
CA PRO A 79 -7.17 23.21 -1.10
C PRO A 79 -7.90 23.19 0.25
N GLY A 80 -8.30 24.37 0.72
CA GLY A 80 -9.13 24.52 1.91
C GLY A 80 -10.56 23.99 1.76
N VAL A 81 -11.10 23.98 0.55
CA VAL A 81 -12.51 23.70 0.25
C VAL A 81 -12.70 22.29 -0.31
N GLU A 82 -11.69 21.73 -0.97
CA GLU A 82 -11.75 20.41 -1.59
C GLU A 82 -12.35 19.29 -0.70
N PRO A 83 -12.00 19.16 0.60
CA PRO A 83 -12.61 18.11 1.42
C PRO A 83 -14.11 18.29 1.66
N TYR A 84 -14.59 19.55 1.68
CA TYR A 84 -16.03 19.82 1.76
C TYR A 84 -16.74 19.38 0.49
N ALA A 85 -16.11 19.62 -0.66
CA ALA A 85 -16.62 19.19 -1.96
C ALA A 85 -16.79 17.66 -2.00
N SER A 86 -15.75 16.88 -1.69
CA SER A 86 -15.85 15.41 -1.69
C SER A 86 -16.93 14.90 -0.74
N VAL A 87 -17.03 15.46 0.48
CA VAL A 87 -18.05 15.06 1.45
C VAL A 87 -19.47 15.39 0.96
N VAL A 88 -19.68 16.56 0.34
CA VAL A 88 -21.01 16.94 -0.18
C VAL A 88 -21.49 15.99 -1.27
N THR A 89 -20.59 15.50 -2.12
CA THR A 89 -20.95 14.53 -3.18
C THR A 89 -21.38 13.16 -2.66
N LEU A 90 -21.28 12.89 -1.36
CA LEU A 90 -21.85 11.67 -0.76
C LEU A 90 -23.38 11.75 -0.64
N ALA A 91 -23.96 12.95 -0.58
CA ALA A 91 -25.40 13.10 -0.52
C ALA A 91 -26.07 12.79 -1.86
N ASP A 92 -27.29 12.26 -1.81
CA ASP A 92 -28.15 11.93 -2.95
C ASP A 92 -28.79 13.14 -3.65
N THR A 93 -28.40 14.36 -3.24
CA THR A 93 -28.90 15.60 -3.81
C THR A 93 -27.86 16.38 -4.59
N TYR A 94 -26.63 15.86 -4.72
CA TYR A 94 -25.55 16.50 -5.44
C TYR A 94 -24.89 15.51 -6.38
N ALA A 95 -24.90 15.85 -7.67
CA ALA A 95 -24.15 15.12 -8.69
C ALA A 95 -22.81 15.80 -8.93
N THR A 96 -21.82 14.99 -9.28
CA THR A 96 -20.53 15.45 -9.78
C THR A 96 -20.22 14.75 -11.09
N ASP A 97 -19.66 15.51 -12.02
CA ASP A 97 -18.92 14.98 -13.16
C ASP A 97 -17.42 15.33 -12.99
N ASP A 98 -16.61 15.12 -14.02
CA ASP A 98 -15.17 15.40 -13.99
C ASP A 98 -14.85 16.90 -13.87
N GLU A 99 -15.80 17.80 -14.16
CA GLU A 99 -15.55 19.24 -14.27
C GLU A 99 -16.27 20.06 -13.19
N THR A 100 -17.44 19.61 -12.73
CA THR A 100 -18.34 20.41 -11.89
C THR A 100 -19.11 19.59 -10.85
N ILE A 101 -19.44 20.25 -9.75
CA ILE A 101 -20.39 19.78 -8.73
C ILE A 101 -21.64 20.65 -8.83
N ARG A 102 -22.82 20.02 -8.80
CA ARG A 102 -24.12 20.71 -8.91
C ARG A 102 -25.21 20.01 -8.13
N TYR A 103 -26.24 20.77 -7.77
CA TYR A 103 -27.48 20.19 -7.25
C TYR A 103 -28.16 19.32 -8.33
N ASP A 104 -28.53 18.11 -7.95
CA ASP A 104 -29.27 17.17 -8.79
C ASP A 104 -30.14 16.26 -7.92
N VAL A 105 -31.45 16.28 -8.16
CA VAL A 105 -32.42 15.49 -7.39
C VAL A 105 -32.47 14.03 -7.82
N ASP A 106 -31.89 13.69 -8.96
CA ASP A 106 -31.80 12.33 -9.49
C ASP A 106 -30.41 11.71 -9.23
N ALA A 107 -29.57 12.33 -8.38
CA ALA A 107 -28.24 11.82 -8.06
C ALA A 107 -28.31 10.49 -7.27
N ALA A 108 -27.45 9.55 -7.63
CA ALA A 108 -27.24 8.33 -6.87
C ALA A 108 -26.30 8.63 -5.69
N GLY A 109 -26.88 8.87 -4.50
CA GLY A 109 -26.09 9.09 -3.28
C GLY A 109 -25.12 7.94 -3.01
N GLY A 110 -23.90 8.28 -2.57
CA GLY A 110 -22.83 7.31 -2.32
C GLY A 110 -22.03 6.86 -3.56
N GLU A 111 -22.47 7.19 -4.78
CA GLU A 111 -21.73 6.91 -6.02
C GLU A 111 -20.97 8.16 -6.48
N THR A 112 -19.90 8.51 -5.78
CA THR A 112 -19.02 9.65 -6.13
C THR A 112 -17.67 9.16 -6.64
N PRO A 113 -17.08 9.78 -7.69
CA PRO A 113 -15.72 9.48 -8.16
C PRO A 113 -14.65 9.78 -7.11
N PHE A 114 -15.01 10.54 -6.07
CA PHE A 114 -14.10 10.87 -4.97
C PHE A 114 -14.10 9.82 -3.86
N LEU A 115 -14.95 8.80 -3.92
CA LEU A 115 -14.97 7.72 -2.91
C LEU A 115 -14.12 6.55 -3.39
N VAL A 116 -13.13 6.20 -2.58
CA VAL A 116 -12.29 5.02 -2.74
C VAL A 116 -12.78 3.95 -1.77
N PRO A 117 -13.25 2.79 -2.25
CA PRO A 117 -13.63 1.67 -1.40
C PRO A 117 -12.50 1.23 -0.48
N ALA A 118 -12.82 0.68 0.70
CA ALA A 118 -11.80 0.25 1.65
C ALA A 118 -10.84 -0.79 1.04
N THR A 119 -11.34 -1.64 0.15
CA THR A 119 -10.54 -2.63 -0.57
C THR A 119 -9.43 -2.01 -1.42
N ASP A 120 -9.63 -0.79 -1.91
CA ASP A 120 -8.74 -0.05 -2.81
C ASP A 120 -7.88 0.98 -2.06
N ALA A 121 -8.40 1.54 -0.96
CA ALA A 121 -7.73 2.53 -0.14
C ALA A 121 -6.52 1.99 0.65
N ARG A 122 -6.50 0.68 0.96
CA ARG A 122 -5.39 0.07 1.72
C ARG A 122 -4.03 0.37 1.08
N ASP A 123 -3.12 0.92 1.89
CA ASP A 123 -1.75 1.20 1.46
C ASP A 123 -0.95 -0.12 1.28
N PRO A 124 0.17 -0.10 0.53
CA PRO A 124 0.93 -1.34 0.28
C PRO A 124 1.39 -2.07 1.55
N PRO A 125 1.85 -1.39 2.63
CA PRO A 125 2.12 -2.02 3.92
C PRO A 125 0.91 -2.71 4.57
N GLN A 126 -0.25 -2.05 4.62
CA GLN A 126 -1.48 -2.59 5.20
C GLN A 126 -1.94 -3.84 4.46
N ARG A 127 -1.92 -3.83 3.12
CA ARG A 127 -2.27 -5.02 2.32
C ARG A 127 -1.42 -6.23 2.70
N VAL A 128 -0.09 -6.04 2.75
CA VAL A 128 0.82 -7.13 3.12
C VAL A 128 0.55 -7.63 4.53
N HIS A 129 0.27 -6.73 5.47
CA HIS A 129 -0.07 -7.09 6.84
C HIS A 129 -1.34 -7.94 6.88
N ASP A 130 -2.43 -7.47 6.29
CA ASP A 130 -3.74 -8.14 6.35
C ASP A 130 -3.71 -9.48 5.63
N ASP A 131 -3.13 -9.54 4.44
CA ASP A 131 -2.99 -10.77 3.66
C ASP A 131 -2.08 -11.79 4.38
N ALA A 132 -1.04 -11.32 5.09
CA ALA A 132 -0.17 -12.18 5.89
C ALA A 132 -0.87 -12.74 7.14
N MET A 133 -1.76 -11.96 7.77
CA MET A 133 -2.59 -12.44 8.88
C MET A 133 -3.58 -13.51 8.42
N LEU A 134 -4.21 -13.32 7.26
CA LEU A 134 -5.08 -14.33 6.66
C LEU A 134 -4.31 -15.60 6.29
N LEU A 135 -3.12 -15.46 5.71
CA LEU A 135 -2.25 -16.60 5.41
C LEU A 135 -1.82 -17.33 6.68
N ALA A 136 -1.47 -16.61 7.75
CA ALA A 136 -1.11 -17.21 9.03
C ALA A 136 -2.27 -18.03 9.61
N ALA A 137 -3.47 -17.44 9.66
CA ALA A 137 -4.67 -18.14 10.13
C ALA A 137 -5.01 -19.38 9.28
N LEU A 138 -4.83 -19.30 7.96
CA LEU A 138 -5.02 -20.46 7.08
C LEU A 138 -4.00 -21.56 7.39
N LEU A 139 -2.73 -21.21 7.60
CA LEU A 139 -1.67 -22.17 7.93
C LEU A 139 -1.87 -22.84 9.29
N GLU A 140 -2.43 -22.13 10.28
CA GLU A 140 -2.78 -22.70 11.60
C GLU A 140 -3.88 -23.77 11.50
N GLY A 141 -4.80 -23.63 10.54
CA GLY A 141 -5.87 -24.59 10.29
C GLY A 141 -5.47 -25.79 9.42
N ILE A 142 -4.30 -25.73 8.77
CA ILE A 142 -3.80 -26.81 7.91
C ILE A 142 -3.03 -27.82 8.78
N ASP A 143 -3.70 -28.93 9.10
CA ASP A 143 -3.12 -30.08 9.80
C ASP A 143 -2.22 -30.97 8.89
N ALA A 144 -1.89 -30.48 7.70
CA ALA A 144 -1.21 -31.24 6.67
C ALA A 144 0.21 -30.71 6.41
N ASP A 145 1.21 -31.51 6.80
CA ASP A 145 2.60 -31.35 6.35
C ASP A 145 2.75 -31.56 4.82
N ASP A 146 1.68 -32.01 4.13
CA ASP A 146 1.63 -32.23 2.68
C ASP A 146 0.44 -31.49 2.04
N PRO A 147 0.68 -30.45 1.21
CA PRO A 147 -0.36 -29.76 0.45
C PRO A 147 -1.22 -30.70 -0.41
N ALA A 148 -0.70 -31.84 -0.85
CA ALA A 148 -1.48 -32.78 -1.67
C ALA A 148 -2.66 -33.45 -0.92
N ALA A 149 -2.70 -33.33 0.41
CA ALA A 149 -3.80 -33.82 1.23
C ALA A 149 -4.99 -32.83 1.32
N LEU A 150 -4.80 -31.58 0.90
CA LEU A 150 -5.82 -30.54 0.90
C LEU A 150 -6.78 -30.71 -0.28
N ASP A 151 -8.03 -30.30 -0.09
CA ASP A 151 -8.97 -30.18 -1.20
C ASP A 151 -8.63 -29.00 -2.13
N THR A 152 -9.28 -28.96 -3.30
CA THR A 152 -9.01 -27.96 -4.34
C THR A 152 -9.26 -26.53 -3.86
N ASP A 153 -10.28 -26.31 -3.03
CA ASP A 153 -10.65 -24.99 -2.55
C ASP A 153 -9.58 -24.49 -1.57
N SER A 154 -9.17 -25.33 -0.60
CA SER A 154 -8.09 -25.06 0.35
C SER A 154 -6.74 -24.82 -0.36
N LEU A 155 -6.43 -25.60 -1.40
CA LEU A 155 -5.24 -25.39 -2.23
C LEU A 155 -5.26 -24.07 -2.98
N THR A 156 -6.45 -23.68 -3.46
CA THR A 156 -6.65 -22.41 -4.17
C THR A 156 -6.46 -21.24 -3.22
N ASP A 157 -7.07 -21.29 -2.04
CA ASP A 157 -6.94 -20.25 -1.01
C ASP A 157 -5.49 -20.09 -0.55
N LEU A 158 -4.80 -21.21 -0.28
CA LEU A 158 -3.38 -21.22 0.07
C LEU A 158 -2.53 -20.59 -1.05
N TYR A 159 -2.78 -20.96 -2.30
CA TYR A 159 -2.03 -20.44 -3.44
C TYR A 159 -2.21 -18.93 -3.61
N VAL A 160 -3.46 -18.45 -3.56
CA VAL A 160 -3.79 -17.03 -3.74
C VAL A 160 -3.16 -16.19 -2.62
N LEU A 161 -3.40 -16.54 -1.36
CA LEU A 161 -2.86 -15.77 -0.22
C LEU A 161 -1.33 -15.79 -0.19
N ALA A 162 -0.70 -16.95 -0.46
CA ALA A 162 0.76 -17.02 -0.54
C ALA A 162 1.32 -16.16 -1.67
N SER A 163 0.66 -16.13 -2.83
CA SER A 163 1.01 -15.30 -3.99
C SER A 163 0.90 -13.80 -3.65
N ASP A 164 -0.21 -13.38 -3.03
CA ASP A 164 -0.44 -11.98 -2.68
C ASP A 164 0.57 -11.48 -1.64
N VAL A 165 0.82 -12.26 -0.59
CA VAL A 165 1.85 -11.98 0.42
C VAL A 165 3.23 -11.93 -0.22
N GLN A 166 3.58 -12.86 -1.12
CA GLN A 166 4.86 -12.86 -1.83
C GLN A 166 5.04 -11.58 -2.65
N HIS A 167 4.07 -11.22 -3.48
CA HIS A 167 4.17 -10.07 -4.38
C HIS A 167 4.15 -8.75 -3.63
N GLY A 168 3.28 -8.62 -2.62
CA GLY A 168 3.22 -7.45 -1.76
C GLY A 168 4.52 -7.27 -0.96
N SER A 169 5.01 -8.33 -0.32
CA SER A 169 6.28 -8.30 0.42
C SER A 169 7.47 -7.97 -0.49
N ASP A 170 7.49 -8.46 -1.73
CA ASP A 170 8.54 -8.12 -2.68
C ASP A 170 8.50 -6.64 -3.09
N ARG A 171 7.30 -6.05 -3.28
CA ARG A 171 7.15 -4.60 -3.52
C ARG A 171 7.70 -3.78 -2.35
N LEU A 172 7.33 -4.11 -1.11
CA LEU A 172 7.84 -3.43 0.10
C LEU A 172 9.36 -3.60 0.25
N ARG A 173 9.88 -4.81 0.01
CA ARG A 173 11.31 -5.07 0.03
C ARG A 173 12.05 -4.22 -1.01
N ARG A 174 11.46 -4.02 -2.20
CA ARG A 174 12.03 -3.17 -3.25
C ARG A 174 12.00 -1.69 -2.90
N SER A 175 10.94 -1.19 -2.25
CA SER A 175 10.88 0.23 -1.84
C SER A 175 11.95 0.59 -0.79
N ALA A 176 12.39 -0.37 0.02
CA ALA A 176 13.50 -0.18 0.96
C ALA A 176 14.89 -0.13 0.28
N ARG A 177 15.02 -0.54 -0.99
CA ARG A 177 16.31 -0.72 -1.66
C ARG A 177 17.07 0.60 -1.85
N GLU A 178 16.44 1.60 -2.45
CA GLU A 178 17.06 2.91 -2.71
C GLU A 178 17.50 3.60 -1.43
N PRO A 179 16.63 3.74 -0.40
CA PRO A 179 17.04 4.25 0.90
C PRO A 179 18.24 3.51 1.50
N LEU A 180 18.29 2.18 1.38
CA LEU A 180 19.43 1.40 1.86
C LEU A 180 20.71 1.69 1.05
N LEU A 181 20.62 1.84 -0.27
CA LEU A 181 21.79 2.14 -1.11
C LEU A 181 22.38 3.53 -0.84
N GLU A 182 21.55 4.51 -0.48
CA GLU A 182 22.01 5.82 -0.02
C GLU A 182 22.78 5.75 1.31
N ARG A 183 22.48 4.75 2.14
CA ARG A 183 23.02 4.59 3.50
C ARG A 183 24.21 3.63 3.56
N ILE A 184 24.35 2.71 2.60
CA ILE A 184 25.42 1.71 2.57
C ILE A 184 26.55 2.19 1.64
N GLY A 185 27.72 2.49 2.22
CA GLY A 185 28.91 2.79 1.44
C GLY A 185 29.40 1.60 0.60
N PRO A 186 30.31 1.82 -0.37
CA PRO A 186 30.97 0.73 -1.10
C PRO A 186 31.58 -0.29 -0.13
N ASP A 187 31.37 -1.58 -0.39
CA ASP A 187 31.86 -2.72 0.40
C ASP A 187 31.40 -2.79 1.87
N GLN A 188 30.47 -1.94 2.30
CA GLN A 188 29.95 -1.94 3.66
C GLN A 188 28.76 -2.89 3.82
N ARG A 189 28.59 -3.39 5.06
CA ARG A 189 27.44 -4.17 5.49
C ARG A 189 26.65 -3.38 6.52
N LEU A 190 25.34 -3.51 6.52
CA LEU A 190 24.47 -3.05 7.59
C LEU A 190 23.80 -4.25 8.25
N HIS A 191 23.91 -4.32 9.57
CA HIS A 191 23.24 -5.29 10.40
C HIS A 191 22.01 -4.63 11.01
N GLY A 192 20.84 -5.20 10.74
CA GLY A 192 19.59 -4.87 11.42
C GLY A 192 19.21 -6.00 12.38
N ARG A 193 18.07 -5.83 13.05
CA ARG A 193 17.60 -6.80 14.04
C ARG A 193 17.41 -8.23 13.50
N TYR A 194 16.92 -8.36 12.27
CA TYR A 194 16.51 -9.66 11.71
C TYR A 194 17.46 -10.18 10.62
N GLY A 195 18.59 -9.51 10.40
CA GLY A 195 19.53 -9.93 9.36
C GLY A 195 20.52 -8.86 8.94
N THR A 196 21.35 -9.23 7.98
CA THR A 196 22.43 -8.40 7.46
C THR A 196 22.31 -8.21 5.95
N VAL A 197 22.54 -6.98 5.49
CA VAL A 197 22.58 -6.62 4.07
C VAL A 197 23.90 -5.97 3.69
N ARG A 198 24.24 -6.01 2.41
CA ARG A 198 25.44 -5.41 1.82
C ARG A 198 25.11 -4.74 0.49
N ARG A 199 25.80 -3.65 0.16
CA ARG A 199 25.82 -3.10 -1.20
C ARG A 199 26.71 -3.95 -2.10
N THR A 200 26.20 -4.34 -3.25
CA THR A 200 26.95 -5.11 -4.23
C THR A 200 26.68 -4.57 -5.62
N THR A 201 27.66 -4.73 -6.48
CA THR A 201 27.60 -4.36 -7.89
C THR A 201 27.47 -5.62 -8.73
N ARG A 202 26.68 -5.55 -9.79
CA ARG A 202 26.68 -6.53 -10.87
C ARG A 202 26.90 -5.79 -12.18
N GLU A 203 27.95 -6.16 -12.89
CA GLU A 203 28.16 -5.67 -14.24
C GLU A 203 27.44 -6.57 -15.25
N ARG A 204 26.76 -5.94 -16.20
CA ARG A 204 26.18 -6.60 -17.37
C ARG A 204 26.88 -6.04 -18.59
N ARG A 205 27.65 -6.89 -19.28
CA ARG A 205 28.18 -6.57 -20.60
C ARG A 205 27.27 -7.07 -21.71
N ARG A 206 26.97 -6.21 -22.67
CA ARG A 206 26.22 -6.52 -23.89
C ARG A 206 27.06 -6.12 -25.10
N PRO A 207 27.24 -7.00 -26.09
CA PRO A 207 27.96 -6.60 -27.30
C PRO A 207 27.27 -5.39 -27.92
N LYS A 208 28.07 -4.43 -28.39
CA LYS A 208 27.59 -3.32 -29.19
C LYS A 208 27.06 -3.83 -30.54
N ASP A 209 26.40 -2.96 -31.28
CA ASP A 209 25.92 -3.28 -32.61
C ASP A 209 27.06 -3.68 -33.57
N ALA A 210 26.69 -4.39 -34.65
CA ALA A 210 27.64 -4.95 -35.62
C ALA A 210 28.56 -3.91 -36.25
N GLU A 211 28.02 -2.73 -36.54
CA GLU A 211 28.77 -1.68 -37.20
C GLU A 211 29.85 -1.15 -36.27
N THR A 212 29.50 -0.86 -35.01
CA THR A 212 30.44 -0.40 -34.00
C THR A 212 31.52 -1.44 -33.70
N VAL A 213 31.12 -2.71 -33.52
CA VAL A 213 32.08 -3.80 -33.25
C VAL A 213 33.04 -3.99 -34.42
N PHE A 214 32.54 -4.07 -35.66
CA PHE A 214 33.40 -4.28 -36.81
C PHE A 214 34.29 -3.08 -37.12
N ALA A 215 33.82 -1.85 -36.90
CA ALA A 215 34.66 -0.65 -37.01
C ALA A 215 35.85 -0.71 -36.05
N ALA A 216 35.61 -1.08 -34.79
CA ALA A 216 36.66 -1.22 -33.78
C ALA A 216 37.69 -2.31 -34.16
N LEU A 217 37.23 -3.43 -34.75
CA LEU A 217 38.13 -4.47 -35.26
C LEU A 217 38.99 -3.96 -36.44
N ASP A 218 38.39 -3.24 -37.39
CA ASP A 218 39.09 -2.73 -38.58
C ASP A 218 40.15 -1.69 -38.24
N GLU A 219 39.87 -0.79 -37.29
CA GLU A 219 40.81 0.24 -36.83
C GLU A 219 42.11 -0.38 -36.28
N ARG A 220 42.02 -1.59 -35.73
CA ARG A 220 43.16 -2.35 -35.20
C ARG A 220 43.68 -3.43 -36.15
N GLY A 221 43.14 -3.52 -37.36
CA GLY A 221 43.52 -4.52 -38.37
C GLY A 221 43.19 -5.96 -37.95
N ILE A 222 42.20 -6.15 -37.07
CA ILE A 222 41.77 -7.47 -36.60
C ILE A 222 40.83 -8.07 -37.66
N PRO A 223 41.10 -9.28 -38.19
CA PRO A 223 40.26 -9.87 -39.24
C PRO A 223 38.83 -10.12 -38.75
N ARG A 224 37.84 -9.52 -39.43
CA ARG A 224 36.40 -9.70 -39.11
C ARG A 224 35.94 -11.16 -39.12
N GLU A 225 36.64 -12.02 -39.85
CA GLU A 225 36.39 -13.47 -39.91
C GLU A 225 36.58 -14.19 -38.57
N TRP A 226 37.26 -13.56 -37.61
CA TRP A 226 37.42 -14.09 -36.25
C TRP A 226 36.12 -13.97 -35.44
N VAL A 227 35.20 -13.08 -35.86
CA VAL A 227 33.89 -12.84 -35.24
C VAL A 227 32.79 -13.03 -36.30
N THR A 228 32.66 -14.26 -36.79
CA THR A 228 31.60 -14.71 -37.72
C THR A 228 30.22 -14.69 -37.03
N GLY A 229 29.71 -13.49 -36.77
CA GLY A 229 28.59 -13.20 -35.88
C GLY A 229 29.07 -12.65 -34.54
N ILE A 230 28.46 -11.55 -34.10
CA ILE A 230 28.75 -10.94 -32.79
C ILE A 230 28.23 -11.87 -31.70
N ASP A 231 29.15 -12.60 -31.09
CA ASP A 231 28.88 -13.46 -29.96
C ASP A 231 29.86 -13.10 -28.84
N ARG A 232 29.38 -13.17 -27.59
CA ARG A 232 30.18 -12.80 -26.42
C ARG A 232 31.45 -13.64 -26.33
N ASP A 233 31.34 -14.95 -26.52
CA ASP A 233 32.46 -15.87 -26.36
C ASP A 233 33.55 -15.58 -27.41
N LYS A 234 33.15 -15.17 -28.62
CA LYS A 234 34.10 -14.80 -29.69
C LYS A 234 34.77 -13.46 -29.42
N LEU A 235 34.00 -12.46 -28.99
CA LEU A 235 34.56 -11.15 -28.63
C LEU A 235 35.53 -11.26 -27.45
N ASP A 236 35.20 -12.08 -26.45
CA ASP A 236 36.06 -12.30 -25.30
C ASP A 236 37.40 -12.95 -25.70
N VAL A 237 37.38 -13.88 -26.67
CA VAL A 237 38.60 -14.46 -27.23
C VAL A 237 39.43 -13.41 -27.96
N VAL A 238 38.80 -12.55 -28.76
CA VAL A 238 39.49 -11.47 -29.48
C VAL A 238 40.11 -10.48 -28.49
N LEU A 239 39.36 -10.03 -27.48
CA LEU A 239 39.87 -9.15 -26.42
C LEU A 239 41.05 -9.77 -25.66
N ALA A 240 41.05 -11.10 -25.45
CA ALA A 240 42.12 -11.79 -24.74
C ALA A 240 43.44 -11.90 -25.52
N VAL A 241 43.40 -11.82 -26.86
CA VAL A 241 44.57 -12.01 -27.73
C VAL A 241 44.96 -10.77 -28.53
N THR A 242 44.27 -9.65 -28.33
CA THR A 242 44.51 -8.37 -29.03
C THR A 242 44.51 -7.20 -28.04
N ASP A 243 44.96 -6.03 -28.48
CA ASP A 243 44.93 -4.78 -27.69
C ASP A 243 43.58 -4.03 -27.80
N LEU A 244 42.52 -4.74 -28.22
CA LEU A 244 41.17 -4.19 -28.30
C LEU A 244 40.62 -4.02 -26.88
N GLU A 245 40.07 -2.84 -26.55
CA GLU A 245 39.51 -2.57 -25.24
C GLU A 245 38.06 -3.07 -25.14
N GLU A 246 37.65 -3.52 -23.96
CA GLU A 246 36.30 -4.08 -23.74
C GLU A 246 35.20 -3.06 -24.05
N ASN A 247 35.41 -1.78 -23.69
CA ASN A 247 34.49 -0.68 -23.97
C ASN A 247 34.38 -0.31 -25.46
N GLU A 248 35.28 -0.79 -26.33
CA GLU A 248 35.18 -0.57 -27.78
C GLU A 248 34.13 -1.51 -28.40
N VAL A 249 33.90 -2.68 -27.81
CA VAL A 249 33.00 -3.72 -28.36
C VAL A 249 31.83 -4.11 -27.44
N TYR A 250 31.87 -3.74 -26.17
CA TYR A 250 30.80 -3.97 -25.20
C TYR A 250 30.24 -2.65 -24.65
N ASP A 251 28.92 -2.61 -24.49
CA ASP A 251 28.25 -1.73 -23.54
C ASP A 251 28.24 -2.43 -22.17
N VAL A 252 28.86 -1.79 -21.18
CA VAL A 252 28.94 -2.31 -19.80
C VAL A 252 28.04 -1.46 -18.92
N ASP A 253 26.95 -2.07 -18.45
CA ASP A 253 26.03 -1.46 -17.50
C ASP A 253 26.33 -1.96 -16.08
N GLU A 254 26.50 -1.04 -15.13
CA GLU A 254 26.69 -1.37 -13.72
C GLU A 254 25.37 -1.29 -12.95
N ASP A 255 24.87 -2.44 -12.45
CA ASP A 255 23.72 -2.51 -11.56
C ASP A 255 24.16 -2.58 -10.10
N VAL A 256 23.89 -1.53 -9.33
CA VAL A 256 24.10 -1.53 -7.86
C VAL A 256 22.85 -2.04 -7.16
N TYR A 257 22.99 -3.05 -6.30
CA TYR A 257 21.86 -3.63 -5.55
C TYR A 257 22.21 -3.96 -4.10
N VAL A 258 21.15 -4.09 -3.29
CA VAL A 258 21.25 -4.55 -1.90
C VAL A 258 21.13 -6.08 -1.91
N GLN A 259 22.14 -6.75 -1.36
CA GLN A 259 22.16 -8.19 -1.17
C GLN A 259 21.94 -8.52 0.30
N LYS A 260 20.95 -9.37 0.60
CA LYS A 260 20.82 -10.03 1.91
C LYS A 260 21.94 -11.05 2.06
N THR A 261 22.76 -10.92 3.10
CA THR A 261 23.91 -11.81 3.35
C THR A 261 23.77 -12.66 4.61
N GLY A 262 22.82 -12.35 5.48
CA GLY A 262 22.55 -13.11 6.70
C GLY A 262 21.14 -12.89 7.20
N VAL A 263 20.63 -13.86 7.96
CA VAL A 263 19.32 -13.84 8.61
C VAL A 263 19.52 -14.32 10.04
N ASP A 264 18.98 -13.57 11.01
CA ASP A 264 19.09 -13.89 12.43
C ASP A 264 17.80 -14.57 12.88
N GLU A 265 17.69 -15.89 12.63
CA GLU A 265 16.48 -16.67 12.94
C GLU A 265 16.19 -16.75 14.44
N ASP A 266 17.22 -16.83 15.29
CA ASP A 266 17.06 -16.87 16.75
C ASP A 266 16.37 -15.61 17.30
N GLU A 267 16.72 -14.43 16.77
CA GLU A 267 16.08 -13.17 17.16
C GLU A 267 14.61 -13.12 16.70
N LYS A 268 14.31 -13.64 15.50
CA LYS A 268 12.91 -13.73 15.04
C LYS A 268 12.10 -14.66 15.94
N TYR A 269 12.63 -15.84 16.24
CA TYR A 269 11.96 -16.83 17.08
C TYR A 269 11.73 -16.30 18.49
N SER A 270 12.75 -15.72 19.12
CA SER A 270 12.62 -15.10 20.44
C SER A 270 11.60 -13.97 20.45
N ARG A 271 11.53 -13.17 19.38
CA ARG A 271 10.55 -12.09 19.27
C ARG A 271 9.12 -12.62 19.12
N LEU A 272 8.92 -13.67 18.31
CA LEU A 272 7.62 -14.32 18.14
C LEU A 272 7.16 -14.95 19.45
N GLN A 273 8.05 -15.68 20.15
CA GLN A 273 7.73 -16.25 21.46
C GLN A 273 7.29 -15.18 22.45
N GLY A 274 8.04 -14.06 22.55
CA GLY A 274 7.65 -12.97 23.45
C GLY A 274 6.37 -12.22 23.04
N ILE A 275 5.90 -12.38 21.80
CA ILE A 275 4.57 -11.90 21.39
C ILE A 275 3.51 -12.91 21.82
N ALA A 276 3.74 -14.21 21.60
CA ALA A 276 2.86 -15.28 22.05
C ALA A 276 2.64 -15.24 23.57
N ASP A 277 3.73 -15.18 24.36
CA ASP A 277 3.67 -15.10 25.82
C ASP A 277 2.81 -13.90 26.29
N ARG A 278 2.86 -12.76 25.56
CA ARG A 278 2.06 -11.57 25.88
C ARG A 278 0.58 -11.75 25.54
N ILE A 279 0.28 -12.47 24.46
CA ILE A 279 -1.09 -12.79 24.08
C ILE A 279 -1.69 -13.70 25.16
N ASP A 280 -0.97 -14.74 25.56
CA ASP A 280 -1.38 -15.66 26.63
C ASP A 280 -1.62 -14.91 27.96
N ASP A 281 -0.70 -14.02 28.36
CA ASP A 281 -0.86 -13.20 29.58
C ASP A 281 -2.14 -12.33 29.56
N LEU A 282 -2.51 -11.79 28.39
CA LEU A 282 -3.73 -10.99 28.21
C LEU A 282 -4.98 -11.86 28.28
N GLU A 283 -4.96 -13.04 27.68
CA GLU A 283 -6.07 -14.01 27.73
C GLU A 283 -6.35 -14.49 29.16
N ASP A 284 -5.29 -14.70 29.95
CA ASP A 284 -5.40 -15.19 31.32
C ASP A 284 -5.78 -14.11 32.34
N THR A 285 -5.15 -12.92 32.29
CA THR A 285 -5.31 -11.93 33.37
C THR A 285 -6.44 -10.94 33.12
N GLU A 286 -6.52 -10.37 31.91
CA GLU A 286 -7.58 -9.41 31.57
C GLU A 286 -8.83 -10.13 31.06
N GLY A 287 -8.66 -11.23 30.32
CA GLY A 287 -9.77 -12.03 29.81
C GLY A 287 -10.64 -12.62 30.91
N GLU A 288 -10.04 -13.15 31.98
CA GLU A 288 -10.80 -13.73 33.08
C GLU A 288 -11.53 -12.68 33.91
N ALA A 289 -10.87 -11.55 34.20
CA ALA A 289 -11.49 -10.44 34.93
C ALA A 289 -12.68 -9.84 34.15
N LEU A 290 -12.56 -9.75 32.82
CA LEU A 290 -13.64 -9.23 31.97
C LEU A 290 -14.82 -10.21 31.86
N ARG A 291 -14.57 -11.52 31.85
CA ARG A 291 -15.62 -12.56 31.91
C ARG A 291 -16.37 -12.51 33.24
N GLU A 292 -15.65 -12.41 34.35
CA GLU A 292 -16.26 -12.28 35.68
C GLU A 292 -17.12 -11.00 35.78
N GLU A 293 -16.65 -9.88 35.23
CA GLU A 293 -17.45 -8.63 35.19
C GLU A 293 -18.70 -8.77 34.30
N LEU A 294 -18.60 -9.47 33.16
CA LEU A 294 -19.75 -9.74 32.28
C LEU A 294 -20.79 -10.62 32.97
N ASP A 295 -20.37 -11.70 33.63
CA ASP A 295 -21.25 -12.60 34.39
C ASP A 295 -21.97 -11.81 35.51
N ASP A 296 -21.25 -10.97 36.25
CA ASP A 296 -21.83 -10.10 37.29
C ASP A 296 -22.86 -9.12 36.71
N ILE A 297 -22.63 -8.61 35.51
CA ILE A 297 -23.57 -7.71 34.81
C ILE A 297 -24.80 -8.48 34.32
N GLU A 298 -24.62 -9.68 33.77
CA GLU A 298 -25.72 -10.55 33.32
C GLU A 298 -26.61 -10.96 34.50
N ASP A 299 -26.03 -11.37 35.62
CA ASP A 299 -26.76 -11.71 36.86
C ASP A 299 -27.59 -10.52 37.36
N ARG A 300 -27.02 -9.30 37.31
CA ARG A 300 -27.73 -8.07 37.68
C ARG A 300 -28.87 -7.75 36.73
N LEU A 301 -28.70 -7.99 35.43
CA LEU A 301 -29.74 -7.83 34.42
C LEU A 301 -30.87 -8.85 34.62
N GLU A 302 -30.55 -10.12 34.86
CA GLU A 302 -31.54 -11.18 35.08
C GLU A 302 -32.34 -10.94 36.37
N ALA A 303 -31.67 -10.49 37.45
CA ALA A 303 -32.33 -10.09 38.69
C ALA A 303 -33.27 -8.88 38.48
N ALA A 304 -32.86 -7.88 37.70
CA ALA A 304 -33.68 -6.71 37.39
C ALA A 304 -34.90 -7.07 36.53
N LEU A 305 -34.73 -8.00 35.57
CA LEU A 305 -35.81 -8.48 34.71
C LEU A 305 -36.80 -9.39 35.45
N SER A 306 -36.33 -10.18 36.42
CA SER A 306 -37.18 -11.06 37.23
C SER A 306 -37.95 -10.33 38.34
N ALA A 307 -37.56 -9.09 38.67
CA ALA A 307 -38.18 -8.27 39.71
C ALA A 307 -39.27 -7.31 39.18
N GLY A 308 -39.51 -7.27 37.87
CA GLY A 308 -40.57 -6.49 37.21
C GLY A 308 -41.74 -7.35 36.74
#